data_AF-A0A2P8DYC9-F1
#
_entry.id   AF-A0A2P8DYC9-F1
#
_cell.length_a   1.000
_cell.length_b   1.000
_cell.length_c   1.000
_cell.angle_alpha   90.00
_cell.angle_beta   90.00
_cell.angle_gamma   90.00
#
_symmetry.space_group_name_H-M   'P 1'
#
loop_
_entity.id
_entity.type
_entity.pdbx_description
1 polymer ?
#
loop_
_entity_poly.entity_id
_entity_poly.type
_entity_poly.pdbx_seq_one_letter_code
_entity_poly.pdbx_strand_id
1 'polypeptide(L)'
;MKALKILIDPCYPEPLVNSLMTIHELQEEKRFEIFSWYDGIEHNFPLAETIFLAVDHSKKGLTEVNIKQIEEGYRLFVMKVDGVLDFFEFAMTVFRVWPFIIEKSRENKNKKFCYTFKYGGRKLNRMKGIPIY
;
A
#
# COMPACT_ATOMS: atom_id res chain seq x y z
N MET A 1 -16.42 -13.73 0.77
CA MET A 1 -16.01 -12.32 0.67
C MET A 1 -14.85 -12.27 -0.32
N LYS A 2 -14.86 -11.42 -1.36
CA LYS A 2 -13.77 -11.37 -2.34
C LYS A 2 -12.48 -10.85 -1.69
N ALA A 3 -11.34 -11.44 -2.04
CA ALA A 3 -10.04 -11.07 -1.50
C ALA A 3 -9.61 -9.68 -1.99
N LEU A 4 -9.04 -8.90 -1.08
CA LEU A 4 -8.49 -7.57 -1.35
C LEU A 4 -7.23 -7.68 -2.22
N LYS A 5 -7.16 -6.98 -3.35
CA LYS A 5 -5.98 -6.98 -4.24
C LYS A 5 -5.02 -5.88 -3.80
N ILE A 6 -3.81 -6.26 -3.40
CA ILE A 6 -2.75 -5.35 -2.97
C ILE A 6 -1.70 -5.26 -4.08
N LEU A 7 -1.66 -4.13 -4.77
CA LEU A 7 -0.69 -3.81 -5.80
C LEU A 7 0.51 -3.12 -5.16
N ILE A 8 1.68 -3.74 -5.21
CA ILE A 8 2.91 -3.25 -4.59
C ILE A 8 3.82 -2.63 -5.66
N ASP A 9 4.22 -1.40 -5.43
CA ASP A 9 5.17 -0.67 -6.26
C ASP A 9 6.49 -1.45 -6.45
N PRO A 10 7.02 -1.54 -7.69
CA PRO A 10 8.30 -2.20 -8.00
C PRO A 10 9.50 -1.69 -7.20
N CYS A 11 9.41 -0.50 -6.60
CA CYS A 11 10.44 0.03 -5.71
C CYS A 11 10.53 -0.76 -4.38
N TYR A 12 9.55 -1.60 -4.06
CA TYR A 12 9.70 -2.58 -2.98
C TYR A 12 10.69 -3.67 -3.40
N PRO A 13 11.66 -4.03 -2.55
CA PRO A 13 12.59 -5.12 -2.80
C PRO A 13 11.84 -6.43 -2.95
N GLU A 14 12.15 -7.16 -4.01
CA GLU A 14 11.56 -8.46 -4.30
C GLU A 14 11.60 -9.45 -3.11
N PRO A 15 12.70 -9.56 -2.32
CA PRO A 15 12.72 -10.46 -1.17
C PRO A 15 11.65 -10.12 -0.10
N LEU A 16 11.34 -8.84 0.08
CA LEU A 16 10.29 -8.40 0.99
C LEU A 16 8.90 -8.75 0.45
N VAL A 17 8.66 -8.51 -0.85
CA VAL A 17 7.40 -8.87 -1.50
C VAL A 17 7.15 -10.38 -1.40
N ASN A 18 8.17 -11.20 -1.71
CA ASN A 18 8.11 -12.66 -1.59
C ASN A 18 7.85 -13.11 -0.14
N SER A 19 8.44 -12.41 0.84
CA SER A 19 8.19 -12.69 2.26
C SER A 19 6.75 -12.38 2.65
N LEU A 20 6.19 -11.25 2.19
CA LEU A 20 4.78 -10.90 2.42
C LEU A 20 3.84 -11.92 1.79
N MET A 21 4.12 -12.36 0.55
CA MET A 21 3.37 -13.42 -0.13
C MET A 21 3.45 -14.74 0.65
N THR A 22 4.65 -15.15 1.09
CA THR A 22 4.83 -16.38 1.85
C THR A 22 4.07 -16.34 3.18
N ILE A 23 4.18 -15.24 3.93
CA ILE A 23 3.44 -15.06 5.19
C ILE A 23 1.92 -15.07 4.93
N HIS A 24 1.48 -14.48 3.83
CA HIS A 24 0.09 -14.54 3.43
C HIS A 24 -0.37 -15.97 3.10
N GLU A 25 0.47 -16.77 2.44
CA GLU A 25 0.19 -18.18 2.16
C GLU A 25 0.07 -19.04 3.43
N LEU A 26 0.59 -18.59 4.56
CA LEU A 26 0.42 -19.26 5.86
C LEU A 26 -0.91 -18.93 6.56
N GLN A 27 -1.66 -17.91 6.11
CA GLN A 27 -2.92 -17.53 6.75
C GLN A 27 -4.05 -18.52 6.39
N GLU A 28 -4.80 -18.99 7.40
CA GLU A 28 -5.98 -19.85 7.18
C GLU A 28 -7.05 -19.16 6.32
N GLU A 29 -7.28 -17.87 6.57
CA GLU A 29 -8.18 -17.05 5.76
C GLU A 29 -7.40 -16.19 4.77
N LYS A 30 -7.51 -16.50 3.46
CA LYS A 30 -6.95 -15.71 2.36
C LYS A 30 -7.76 -14.44 2.12
N ARG A 31 -7.50 -13.42 2.93
CA ARG A 31 -8.27 -12.16 2.92
C ARG A 31 -7.77 -11.11 1.91
N PHE A 32 -6.58 -11.30 1.37
CA PHE A 32 -5.98 -10.43 0.37
C PHE A 32 -5.19 -11.26 -0.64
N GLU A 33 -4.76 -10.67 -1.74
CA GLU A 33 -3.83 -11.24 -2.72
C GLU A 33 -2.83 -10.14 -3.08
N ILE A 34 -1.56 -10.49 -3.20
CA ILE A 34 -0.49 -9.52 -3.47
C ILE A 34 -0.06 -9.65 -4.93
N PHE A 35 0.11 -8.52 -5.60
CA PHE A 35 0.63 -8.44 -6.96
C PHE A 35 1.70 -7.36 -7.02
N SER A 36 2.78 -7.61 -7.76
CA SER A 36 3.69 -6.54 -8.17
C SER A 36 2.96 -5.63 -9.17
N TRP A 37 3.02 -4.32 -8.95
CA TRP A 37 2.38 -3.35 -9.82
C TRP A 37 3.16 -3.19 -11.13
N TYR A 38 2.44 -3.10 -12.24
CA TYR A 38 2.94 -2.72 -13.56
C TYR A 38 1.84 -1.95 -14.29
N ASP A 39 2.22 -1.14 -15.27
CA ASP A 39 1.27 -0.30 -16.02
C ASP A 39 0.12 -1.12 -16.61
N GLY A 40 -1.12 -0.76 -16.26
CA GLY A 40 -2.33 -1.43 -16.72
C GLY A 40 -2.77 -2.65 -15.92
N ILE A 41 -2.02 -3.13 -14.91
CA ILE A 41 -2.48 -4.24 -14.05
C ILE A 41 -3.77 -3.89 -13.31
N GLU A 42 -3.95 -2.61 -12.97
CA GLU A 42 -5.13 -2.11 -12.27
C GLU A 42 -6.44 -2.30 -13.06
N HIS A 43 -6.38 -2.39 -14.39
CA HIS A 43 -7.55 -2.66 -15.23
C HIS A 43 -8.05 -4.11 -15.09
N ASN A 44 -7.24 -5.00 -14.53
CA ASN A 44 -7.64 -6.40 -14.28
C ASN A 44 -8.51 -6.55 -13.03
N PHE A 45 -8.63 -5.51 -12.19
CA PHE A 45 -9.28 -5.60 -10.88
C PHE A 45 -10.26 -4.45 -10.62
N PRO A 46 -11.40 -4.70 -9.95
CA PRO A 46 -12.30 -3.62 -9.53
C PRO A 46 -11.62 -2.67 -8.54
N LEU A 47 -11.74 -1.35 -8.75
CA LEU A 47 -11.19 -0.31 -7.86
C LEU A 47 -11.55 -0.51 -6.38
N ALA A 48 -12.80 -0.93 -6.10
CA ALA A 48 -13.30 -1.19 -4.75
C ALA A 48 -12.59 -2.37 -4.04
N GLU A 49 -11.89 -3.21 -4.79
CA GLU A 49 -11.13 -4.38 -4.32
C GLU A 49 -9.62 -4.13 -4.34
N THR A 50 -9.16 -3.05 -4.97
CA THR A 50 -7.74 -2.75 -5.18
C THR A 50 -7.18 -1.74 -4.18
N ILE A 51 -5.94 -1.96 -3.75
CA ILE A 51 -5.15 -1.06 -2.91
C ILE A 51 -3.75 -0.98 -3.46
N PHE A 52 -3.18 0.22 -3.42
CA PHE A 52 -1.82 0.50 -3.84
C PHE A 52 -0.91 0.73 -2.65
N LEU A 53 0.23 0.03 -2.63
CA LEU A 53 1.35 0.31 -1.75
C LEU A 53 2.46 0.97 -2.56
N ALA A 54 2.58 2.29 -2.44
CA ALA A 54 3.54 3.09 -3.19
C ALA A 54 4.76 3.43 -2.34
N VAL A 55 5.91 3.63 -3.00
CA VAL A 55 7.10 4.25 -2.40
C VAL A 55 7.23 5.67 -2.88
N ASP A 56 7.41 6.61 -1.95
CA ASP A 56 7.63 8.01 -2.25
C ASP A 56 8.99 8.47 -1.71
N HIS A 57 9.96 8.54 -2.62
CA HIS A 57 11.29 9.11 -2.37
C HIS A 57 11.30 10.64 -2.26
N SER A 58 10.24 11.33 -2.73
CA SER A 58 10.10 12.79 -2.59
C SER A 58 9.58 13.23 -1.22
N LYS A 59 9.09 12.28 -0.41
CA LYS A 59 8.55 12.45 0.96
C LYS A 59 7.26 13.29 1.06
N LYS A 60 6.70 13.74 -0.05
CA LYS A 60 5.48 14.57 -0.06
C LYS A 60 4.24 13.76 0.33
N GLY A 61 4.19 12.49 -0.05
CA GLY A 61 3.05 11.57 0.08
C GLY A 61 1.99 11.78 -1.00
N LEU A 62 2.10 12.88 -1.76
CA LEU A 62 1.22 13.34 -2.82
C LEU A 62 2.11 13.77 -3.99
N THR A 63 2.81 12.81 -4.58
CA THR A 63 3.37 12.99 -5.92
C THR A 63 2.22 13.13 -6.91
N GLU A 64 2.48 13.71 -8.09
CA GLU A 64 1.45 13.81 -9.15
C GLU A 64 0.83 12.45 -9.48
N VAL A 65 1.67 11.39 -9.48
CA VAL A 65 1.23 10.00 -9.67
C VAL A 65 0.24 9.58 -8.58
N ASN A 66 0.58 9.77 -7.30
CA ASN A 66 -0.31 9.39 -6.20
C ASN A 66 -1.62 10.18 -6.23
N ILE A 67 -1.57 11.48 -6.58
CA ILE A 67 -2.77 12.33 -6.71
C ILE A 67 -3.67 11.79 -7.81
N LYS A 68 -3.12 11.53 -9.00
CA LYS A 68 -3.87 10.99 -10.13
C LYS A 68 -4.53 9.66 -9.78
N GLN A 69 -3.82 8.76 -9.09
CA GLN A 69 -4.39 7.50 -8.61
C GLN A 69 -5.53 7.72 -7.61
N ILE A 70 -5.39 8.67 -6.69
CA ILE A 70 -6.48 9.01 -5.75
C ILE A 70 -7.70 9.56 -6.51
N GLU A 71 -7.50 10.42 -7.52
CA GLU A 71 -8.57 10.98 -8.36
C GLU A 71 -9.32 9.88 -9.11
N GLU A 72 -8.59 8.93 -9.70
CA GLU A 72 -9.11 7.72 -10.35
C GLU A 72 -9.84 6.77 -9.40
N GLY A 73 -9.73 7.00 -8.08
CA GLY A 73 -10.49 6.30 -7.05
C GLY A 73 -9.76 5.17 -6.35
N TYR A 74 -8.44 5.09 -6.54
CA TYR A 74 -7.61 4.13 -5.82
C TYR A 74 -7.49 4.49 -4.35
N ARG A 75 -7.21 3.45 -3.56
CA ARG A 75 -6.91 3.54 -2.13
C ARG A 75 -5.42 3.30 -1.94
N LEU A 76 -4.73 4.28 -1.37
CA LEU A 76 -3.27 4.30 -1.33
C LEU A 76 -2.72 4.19 0.09
N PHE A 77 -1.66 3.42 0.24
CA PHE A 77 -0.71 3.50 1.33
C PHE A 77 0.65 3.89 0.76
N VAL A 78 1.16 5.04 1.16
CA VAL A 78 2.40 5.59 0.62
C VAL A 78 3.47 5.55 1.69
N MET A 79 4.54 4.80 1.46
CA MET A 79 5.73 4.91 2.28
C MET A 79 6.54 6.13 1.86
N LYS A 80 6.81 7.03 2.81
CA LYS A 80 7.77 8.11 2.66
C LYS A 80 9.17 7.62 3.04
N VAL A 81 10.09 7.66 2.09
CA VAL A 81 11.49 7.22 2.26
C VAL A 81 12.41 8.43 2.35
N ASP A 82 13.39 8.35 3.25
CA ASP A 82 14.48 9.32 3.35
C ASP A 82 15.84 8.63 3.23
N GLY A 83 16.72 9.19 2.39
CA GLY A 83 18.11 8.78 2.30
C GLY A 83 18.31 7.36 1.76
N VAL A 84 19.42 6.76 2.18
CA VAL A 84 19.77 5.38 1.83
C VAL A 84 18.93 4.44 2.70
N LEU A 85 18.20 3.54 2.05
CA LEU A 85 17.39 2.53 2.72
C LEU A 85 18.29 1.43 3.28
N ASP A 86 18.28 1.25 4.59
CA ASP A 86 18.62 -0.05 5.16
C ASP A 86 17.42 -1.00 4.93
N PHE A 87 17.68 -2.05 4.14
CA PHE A 87 16.66 -3.01 3.70
C PHE A 87 16.01 -3.78 4.86
N PHE A 88 16.78 -4.07 5.91
CA PHE A 88 16.26 -4.79 7.06
C PHE A 88 15.26 -3.91 7.83
N GLU A 89 15.65 -2.69 8.18
CA GLU A 89 14.74 -1.74 8.85
C GLU A 89 13.56 -1.36 7.95
N PHE A 90 13.74 -1.35 6.64
CA PHE A 90 12.66 -1.14 5.69
C PHE A 90 11.62 -2.27 5.77
N ALA A 91 12.08 -3.52 5.66
CA ALA A 91 11.22 -4.69 5.80
C ALA A 91 10.50 -4.70 7.15
N MET A 92 11.22 -4.44 8.24
CA MET A 92 10.64 -4.36 9.58
C MET A 92 9.59 -3.25 9.69
N THR A 93 9.79 -2.11 9.04
CA THR A 93 8.80 -1.03 8.99
C THR A 93 7.52 -1.50 8.29
N VAL A 94 7.65 -2.13 7.12
CA VAL A 94 6.51 -2.65 6.35
C VAL A 94 5.75 -3.70 7.16
N PHE A 95 6.44 -4.66 7.78
CA PHE A 95 5.81 -5.65 8.65
C PHE A 95 5.10 -5.03 9.85
N ARG A 96 5.69 -4.01 10.50
CA ARG A 96 5.05 -3.29 11.62
C ARG A 96 3.76 -2.60 11.21
N VAL A 97 3.71 -2.02 10.01
CA VAL A 97 2.52 -1.30 9.54
C VAL A 97 1.50 -2.20 8.84
N TRP A 98 1.88 -3.41 8.45
CA TRP A 98 1.05 -4.34 7.69
C TRP A 98 -0.33 -4.61 8.33
N PRO A 99 -0.47 -4.88 9.65
CA PRO A 99 -1.79 -5.07 10.26
C PRO A 99 -2.71 -3.87 10.08
N PHE A 100 -2.15 -2.65 10.18
CA PHE A 100 -2.90 -1.41 10.01
C PHE A 100 -3.32 -1.17 8.57
N ILE A 101 -2.49 -1.56 7.60
CA ILE A 101 -2.85 -1.54 6.17
C ILE A 101 -4.12 -2.37 5.99
N ILE A 102 -4.11 -3.63 6.46
CA ILE A 102 -5.24 -4.54 6.33
C ILE A 102 -6.49 -4.03 7.06
N GLU A 103 -6.34 -3.49 8.27
CA GLU A 103 -7.43 -2.91 9.06
C GLU A 103 -8.10 -1.74 8.32
N LYS A 104 -7.31 -0.74 7.91
CA LYS A 104 -7.84 0.47 7.25
C LYS A 104 -8.45 0.19 5.89
N SER A 105 -7.93 -0.81 5.19
CA SER A 105 -8.49 -1.32 3.94
C SER A 105 -9.93 -1.84 4.11
N ARG A 106 -10.22 -2.50 5.24
CA ARG A 106 -11.56 -3.03 5.53
C ARG A 106 -12.52 -1.94 5.99
N GLU A 107 -12.08 -1.11 6.93
CA GLU A 107 -12.90 -0.01 7.47
C GLU A 107 -13.36 0.96 6.37
N ASN A 108 -12.53 1.15 5.35
CA ASN A 108 -12.75 2.13 4.29
C ASN A 108 -12.98 1.46 2.93
N LYS A 109 -13.62 0.27 2.91
CA LYS A 109 -13.79 -0.53 1.68
C LYS A 109 -14.38 0.29 0.52
N ASN A 110 -15.33 1.18 0.80
CA ASN A 110 -16.04 1.97 -0.20
C ASN A 110 -15.62 3.45 -0.22
N LYS A 111 -14.47 3.80 0.38
CA LYS A 111 -14.02 5.20 0.49
C LYS A 111 -12.62 5.34 -0.07
N LYS A 112 -12.41 6.37 -0.89
CA LYS A 112 -11.08 6.80 -1.32
C LYS A 112 -10.28 7.25 -0.09
N PHE A 113 -9.02 6.88 -0.03
CA PHE A 113 -8.11 7.35 1.00
C PHE A 113 -6.66 7.31 0.54
N CYS A 114 -5.83 8.12 1.19
CA CYS A 114 -4.38 7.93 1.21
C CYS A 114 -3.90 7.97 2.66
N TYR A 115 -3.25 6.91 3.08
CA TYR A 115 -2.45 6.90 4.30
C TYR A 115 -0.98 6.95 3.93
N THR A 116 -0.18 7.60 4.77
CA THR A 116 1.26 7.63 4.63
C THR A 116 1.93 7.07 5.87
N PHE A 117 3.07 6.43 5.72
CA PHE A 117 3.93 6.06 6.84
C PHE A 117 5.37 6.36 6.48
N LYS A 118 6.20 6.57 7.50
CA LYS A 118 7.61 6.91 7.31
C LYS A 118 8.47 5.68 7.55
N TYR A 119 9.58 5.61 6.85
CA TYR A 119 10.68 4.71 7.20
C TYR A 119 11.06 4.83 8.69
N GLY A 120 11.21 3.69 9.38
CA GLY A 120 11.43 3.63 10.83
C GLY A 120 10.20 3.98 11.69
N GLY A 121 9.09 4.38 11.06
CA GLY A 121 7.84 4.73 11.72
C GLY A 121 7.05 3.50 12.19
N ARG A 122 6.09 3.73 13.09
CA ARG A 122 5.19 2.70 13.64
C ARG A 122 3.70 3.01 13.47
N LYS A 123 3.37 4.05 12.72
CA LYS A 123 2.00 4.57 12.61
C LYS A 123 1.69 4.99 11.18
N LEU A 124 0.45 4.74 10.78
CA LEU A 124 -0.14 5.33 9.58
C LEU A 124 -0.65 6.74 9.89
N ASN A 125 -0.42 7.67 8.97
CA ASN A 125 -0.90 9.04 9.02
C ASN A 125 -1.84 9.26 7.84
N ARG A 126 -3.12 9.52 8.11
CA ARG A 126 -4.07 9.85 7.04
C ARG A 126 -3.71 11.20 6.44
N MET A 127 -3.61 11.28 5.12
CA MET A 127 -3.43 12.56 4.44
C MET A 127 -4.73 13.37 4.53
N LYS A 128 -4.64 14.60 5.05
CA LYS A 128 -5.75 15.56 5.07
C LYS A 128 -5.87 16.21 3.68
N GLY A 129 -7.09 16.53 3.26
CA GLY A 129 -7.33 17.23 1.98
C GLY A 129 -7.63 16.33 0.78
N ILE A 130 -7.80 15.01 0.97
CA ILE A 130 -8.30 14.12 -0.08
C ILE A 130 -9.83 14.18 -0.04
N PRO A 131 -10.49 14.72 -1.08
CA PRO A 131 -11.93 14.81 -1.08
C PRO A 131 -12.54 13.40 -1.11
N ILE A 132 -13.46 13.17 -0.17
CA ILE A 132 -14.28 11.96 -0.11
C ILE A 132 -15.54 12.32 -0.88
N TYR A 133 -15.54 12.09 -2.19
CA TYR A 133 -16.78 12.11 -2.99
C TYR A 133 -17.37 10.71 -3.01
#